data_AF-S2DJ81-F1
#
_entry.id   AF-S2DJ81-F1
#
_cell.length_a   1.000
_cell.length_b   1.000
_cell.length_c   1.000
_cell.angle_alpha   90.00
_cell.angle_beta   90.00
_cell.angle_gamma   90.00
#
_symmetry.space_group_name_H-M   'P 1'
#
loop_
_entity.id
_entity.type
_entity.pdbx_description
1 polymer ?
#
loop_
_entity_poly.entity_id
_entity_poly.type
_entity_poly.pdbx_seq_one_letter_code
_entity_poly.pdbx_strand_id
1 'polypeptide(L)' 'MQEITVTVTKDLKFSVNDRVVSREQVKSELTNLLKDKKGQVVLHIDKEVPVEHLVEIGGIAAGLEANVTIATKPYK' A
#
# COMPACT_ATOMS: atom_id res chain seq x y z
N MET A 1 -7.02 -13.06 -9.14
CA MET A 1 -6.43 -11.73 -8.91
C MET A 1 -5.74 -11.77 -7.57
N GLN A 2 -4.57 -11.16 -7.42
CA GLN A 2 -3.83 -11.15 -6.16
C GLN A 2 -4.10 -9.82 -5.47
N GLU A 3 -4.79 -9.88 -4.32
CA GLU A 3 -5.03 -8.70 -3.50
C GLU A 3 -3.86 -8.55 -2.51
N ILE A 4 -3.32 -7.34 -2.43
CA ILE A 4 -2.24 -6.97 -1.52
C ILE A 4 -2.75 -5.82 -0.67
N THR A 5 -2.79 -6.02 0.63
CA THR A 5 -3.22 -4.98 1.56
C THR A 5 -1.99 -4.25 2.09
N VAL A 6 -1.97 -2.93 1.93
CA VAL A 6 -0.93 -2.07 2.50
C VAL A 6 -1.58 -1.19 3.54
N THR A 7 -1.14 -1.31 4.79
CA THR A 7 -1.63 -0.46 5.89
C THR A 7 -0.55 0.49 6.34
N VAL A 8 -0.91 1.77 6.43
CA VAL A 8 -0.07 2.85 6.96
C VAL A 8 -0.79 3.50 8.14
N THR A 9 -0.19 3.37 9.32
CA THR A 9 -0.72 3.99 10.54
C THR A 9 -0.12 5.36 10.78
N LYS A 10 -0.75 6.14 11.66
CA LYS A 10 -0.26 7.47 12.09
C LYS A 10 1.18 7.48 12.64
N ASP A 11 1.65 6.36 13.17
CA ASP A 11 3.02 6.20 13.68
C ASP A 11 4.03 5.90 12.56
N LEU A 12 3.64 6.11 11.29
CA LEU A 12 4.41 5.76 10.09
C LEU A 12 4.86 4.29 10.09
N LYS A 13 4.02 3.40 10.63
CA LYS A 13 4.23 1.96 10.52
C LYS A 13 3.62 1.50 9.22
N PHE A 14 4.47 0.88 8.40
CA PHE A 14 4.07 0.29 7.14
C PHE A 14 3.89 -1.21 7.32
N SER A 15 2.83 -1.75 6.74
CA SER A 15 2.59 -3.18 6.74
C SER A 15 2.02 -3.62 5.41
N VAL A 16 2.52 -4.76 4.92
CA VAL A 16 2.11 -5.37 3.66
C VAL A 16 1.62 -6.78 3.97
N ASN A 17 0.35 -7.07 3.67
CA ASN A 17 -0.31 -8.34 4.01
C ASN A 17 -0.08 -8.76 5.48
N ASP A 18 -0.40 -7.85 6.42
CA ASP A 18 -0.21 -8.01 7.87
C ASP A 18 1.24 -8.14 8.37
N ARG A 19 2.24 -8.05 7.47
CA ARG A 19 3.66 -8.05 7.85
C ARG A 19 4.16 -6.62 7.97
N VAL A 20 4.63 -6.24 9.16
CA VAL A 20 5.28 -4.96 9.38
C VAL A 20 6.60 -4.94 8.64
N VAL A 21 6.78 -3.94 7.79
CA VAL A 21 7.96 -3.76 6.95
C VAL A 21 8.44 -2.32 7.06
N SER A 22 9.73 -2.10 6.81
CA SER A 22 10.26 -0.74 6.71
C SER A 22 9.81 -0.07 5.40
N ARG A 23 9.72 1.27 5.39
CA ARG A 23 9.37 2.05 4.17
C ARG A 23 10.15 1.63 2.92
N GLU A 24 11.44 1.33 3.08
CA GLU A 24 12.33 0.94 1.98
C GLU A 24 12.00 -0.48 1.46
N GLN A 25 11.52 -1.34 2.35
CA GLN A 25 11.14 -2.71 2.03
C GLN A 25 9.75 -2.79 1.38
N VAL A 26 8.85 -1.83 1.65
CA VAL A 26 7.51 -1.77 1.04
C VAL A 26 7.58 -1.91 -0.47
N LYS A 27 8.49 -1.16 -1.12
CA LYS A 27 8.70 -1.23 -2.57
C LYS A 27 9.13 -2.63 -3.01
N SER A 28 10.14 -3.20 -2.36
CA SER A 28 10.68 -4.51 -2.72
C SER A 28 9.64 -5.62 -2.52
N GLU A 29 8.88 -5.56 -1.43
CA GLU A 29 7.80 -6.50 -1.13
C GLU A 29 6.66 -6.37 -2.15
N LEU A 30 6.20 -5.15 -2.45
CA LEU A 30 5.21 -4.91 -3.50
C LEU A 30 5.67 -5.46 -4.85
N THR A 31 6.91 -5.18 -5.26
CA THR A 31 7.46 -5.73 -6.52
C THR A 31 7.53 -7.25 -6.50
N ASN A 32 7.94 -7.88 -5.40
CA ASN A 32 7.99 -9.33 -5.29
C ASN A 32 6.59 -9.96 -5.30
N LEU A 33 5.61 -9.32 -4.67
CA LEU A 33 4.23 -9.80 -4.63
C LEU A 33 3.49 -9.58 -5.96
N LEU A 34 3.84 -8.53 -6.71
CA LEU A 34 3.23 -8.14 -7.99
C LEU A 34 3.97 -8.69 -9.22
N LYS A 35 5.10 -9.37 -9.04
CA LYS A 35 6.11 -9.70 -10.07
C LYS A 35 5.60 -10.30 -11.39
N ASP A 36 4.42 -10.91 -11.41
CA ASP A 36 3.87 -11.61 -12.58
C ASP A 36 2.35 -11.50 -12.75
N LYS A 37 1.67 -10.70 -11.90
CA LYS A 37 0.20 -10.65 -11.91
C LYS A 37 -0.29 -9.23 -11.75
N LYS A 38 -1.32 -8.89 -12.54
CA LYS A 38 -2.21 -7.75 -12.27
C LYS A 38 -2.83 -7.95 -10.89
N GLY A 39 -2.19 -7.33 -9.90
CA GLY A 39 -2.64 -7.33 -8.52
C GLY A 39 -3.52 -6.12 -8.25
N GLN A 40 -4.34 -6.25 -7.23
CA GLN A 40 -5.04 -5.13 -6.62
C GLN A 40 -4.29 -4.77 -5.34
N VAL A 41 -3.94 -3.50 -5.18
CA VAL A 41 -3.31 -2.98 -3.97
C VAL A 41 -4.38 -2.20 -3.21
N VAL A 42 -4.76 -2.68 -2.04
CA VAL A 42 -5.71 -1.98 -1.16
C VAL A 42 -4.92 -1.20 -0.13
N LEU A 43 -4.94 0.13 -0.25
CA LEU A 43 -4.29 1.05 0.67
C LEU A 43 -5.22 1.40 1.83
N HIS A 44 -4.86 0.96 3.02
CA HIS A 44 -5.45 1.38 4.28
C HIS A 44 -4.56 2.47 4.87
N ILE A 45 -5.07 3.69 4.95
CA ILE A 45 -4.31 4.82 5.47
C ILE A 45 -5.09 5.55 6.55
N ASP A 46 -4.43 5.78 7.68
CA ASP A 46 -4.96 6.63 8.75
C ASP A 46 -5.01 8.09 8.28
N LYS A 47 -6.06 8.81 8.71
CA LYS A 47 -6.26 10.24 8.38
C LYS A 47 -5.07 11.13 8.74
N GLU A 48 -4.35 10.77 9.80
CA GLU A 48 -3.22 11.54 10.32
C GLU A 48 -1.93 11.37 9.49
N VAL A 49 -1.91 10.41 8.57
CA VAL A 49 -0.74 10.15 7.73
C VAL A 49 -0.65 11.22 6.62
N PRO A 50 0.51 11.86 6.44
CA PRO A 50 0.74 12.78 5.34
C PRO A 50 0.46 12.17 3.97
N VAL A 51 -0.17 12.95 3.09
CA VAL A 51 -0.54 12.51 1.73
C VAL A 51 0.67 12.08 0.89
N GLU A 52 1.88 12.55 1.22
CA GLU A 52 3.12 12.14 0.54
C GLU A 52 3.29 10.62 0.54
N HIS A 53 2.98 9.94 1.65
CA HIS A 53 3.13 8.49 1.77
C HIS A 53 2.07 7.74 0.96
N LEU A 54 0.87 8.29 0.85
CA LEU A 54 -0.18 7.75 -0.02
C LEU A 54 0.28 7.79 -1.48
N VAL A 55 0.76 8.95 -1.92
CA VAL A 55 1.20 9.16 -3.30
C VAL A 55 2.43 8.32 -3.61
N GLU A 56 3.36 8.18 -2.68
CA GLU A 56 4.55 7.35 -2.84
C GLU A 56 4.18 5.88 -3.08
N ILE A 57 3.36 5.28 -2.21
CA ILE A 57 2.97 3.87 -2.35
C ILE A 57 2.04 3.67 -3.55
N GLY A 58 1.09 4.59 -3.75
CA GLY A 58 0.21 4.57 -4.92
C GLY A 58 0.97 4.64 -6.23
N GLY A 59 2.01 5.48 -6.30
CA GLY A 59 2.91 5.60 -7.46
C GLY A 59 3.72 4.33 -7.71
N ILE A 60 4.24 3.69 -6.66
CA ILE A 60 4.94 2.40 -6.76
C ILE A 60 4.01 1.33 -7.33
N ALA A 61 2.79 1.22 -6.79
CA ALA A 61 1.82 0.23 -7.23
C ALA A 61 1.33 0.49 -8.68
N ALA A 62 1.08 1.75 -9.03
CA ALA A 62 0.71 2.14 -10.39
C ALA A 62 1.83 1.85 -11.41
N GLY A 63 3.09 2.10 -11.02
CA GLY A 63 4.26 1.76 -11.84
C GLY A 63 4.46 0.26 -12.05
N LEU A 64 3.86 -0.58 -11.19
CA LEU A 64 3.81 -2.04 -11.30
C LEU A 64 2.53 -2.53 -12.01
N GLU A 65 1.80 -1.64 -12.68
CA GLU A 65 0.52 -1.93 -13.36
C GLU A 65 -0.56 -2.54 -12.44
N ALA A 66 -0.46 -2.30 -11.14
CA ALA A 66 -1.43 -2.75 -10.15
C ALA A 66 -2.59 -1.75 -10.02
N ASN A 67 -3.79 -2.27 -9.76
CA ASN A 67 -4.95 -1.42 -9.47
C ASN A 67 -4.91 -0.97 -8.01
N VAL A 68 -4.77 0.33 -7.77
CA VAL A 68 -4.76 0.88 -6.42
C VAL A 68 -6.19 1.22 -5.98
N THR A 69 -6.61 0.65 -4.86
CA THR A 69 -7.89 0.96 -4.20
C THR A 69 -7.59 1.57 -2.85
N ILE A 70 -8.24 2.68 -2.51
CA ILE A 70 -8.05 3.33 -1.21
C ILE A 70 -9.23 2.93 -0.33
N ALA A 71 -8.93 2.32 0.82
CA ALA A 71 -9.89 1.99 1.84
C ALA A 71 -9.60 2.87 3.06
N THR A 72 -10.59 3.66 3.47
CA THR A 72 -10.53 4.45 4.70
C THR A 72 -11.81 4.29 5.48
N LYS A 73 -11.83 4.77 6.73
CA LYS A 73 -13.02 4.68 7.57
C LYS A 73 -14.18 5.42 6.87
N PRO A 74 -15.39 4.83 6.85
CA PRO A 74 -16.54 5.47 6.22
C PRO A 74 -16.81 6.84 6.85
N TYR A 75 -17.19 7.80 6.02
CA TYR A 75 -17.61 9.12 6.47
C TYR A 75 -18.84 8.95 7.39
N LYS A 76 -18.73 9.42 8.63
CA LYS A 76 -19.85 9.44 9.60
C LYS A 76 -20.60 10.75 9.49
#